data_AF-A0AB73M5M3-F1
#
_entry.id   AF-A0AB73M5M3-F1
#
_cell.length_a   1.000
_cell.length_b   1.000
_cell.length_c   1.000
_cell.angle_alpha   90.00
_cell.angle_beta   90.00
_cell.angle_gamma   90.00
#
_symmetry.space_group_name_H-M   'P 1'
#
loop_
_entity.id
_entity.type
_entity.pdbx_description
1 polymer ?
#
loop_
_entity_poly.entity_id
_entity_poly.type
_entity_poly.pdbx_seq_one_letter_code
_entity_poly.pdbx_strand_id
1 'polypeptide(L)'
;MKKKILMIFIGSLFWGTVGNIHAHRAQVVQNPIDVFEKSHENKVLSLQRRTQVDMNLPITRAFFYGTRNSYNSSAYTQVGSFSTNQKYTIGDQLRLGARYLELEVHWATGKKGSKELLLCGGESNYAGCKTSDRTLRQGMEEIRDWISKPNNKEEVLLVYIKDHLDGHYSETIKILKDVLGSWLYRYSGTCSTPPSAEEMPKLKDMVNANQRIFLMSDSCQVGQGEWNKYFKEHFFGGTKEVPSMQLSPEVFRNHKPSCVFPRTLYQSAMVRVADNSNVPIRPQSTFTNSDIQSMLACEVNVFGIDQFDVNFAKQPVWSWGKDEPRNAEDREHCGRIGSDGRWSTCHCDIWHQFACKERKTGNWVVTERKGRWSDGLSTCLHYSDLGRYVYAAPETPYENKKLQEVVKLKSNNAPVWINLIKKEENVWGPDGRVDVLLPPP
;
A
#
# COMPACT_ATOMS: atom_id res chain seq x y z
N MET A 1 12.36 47.44 -52.72
CA MET A 1 13.14 47.29 -51.47
C MET A 1 12.47 48.15 -50.39
N LYS A 2 12.27 47.58 -49.19
CA LYS A 2 11.65 48.14 -47.96
C LYS A 2 10.11 48.13 -47.84
N LYS A 3 9.68 47.30 -46.88
CA LYS A 3 8.37 47.12 -46.24
C LYS A 3 7.94 48.33 -45.39
N LYS A 4 6.63 48.49 -45.19
CA LYS A 4 5.87 48.88 -43.95
C LYS A 4 4.38 48.98 -44.35
N ILE A 5 3.49 48.07 -43.94
CA ILE A 5 2.72 47.95 -42.68
C ILE A 5 1.78 49.16 -42.39
N LEU A 6 0.48 48.87 -42.55
CA LEU A 6 -0.70 49.23 -41.72
C LEU A 6 -1.15 50.70 -41.55
N MET A 7 -2.40 51.00 -41.95
CA MET A 7 -3.56 51.37 -41.09
C MET A 7 -4.69 52.00 -41.95
N ILE A 8 -5.89 51.38 -41.98
CA ILE A 8 -7.17 51.80 -41.33
C ILE A 8 -7.92 52.93 -42.08
N PHE A 9 -9.21 52.73 -42.41
CA PHE A 9 -10.40 53.54 -42.01
C PHE A 9 -11.66 53.00 -42.71
N ILE A 10 -12.64 52.39 -42.01
CA ILE A 10 -13.80 52.92 -41.25
C ILE A 10 -15.11 52.97 -42.06
N GLY A 11 -16.18 52.47 -41.46
CA GLY A 11 -17.57 52.89 -41.66
C GLY A 11 -18.49 51.72 -42.07
N SER A 12 -19.58 51.39 -41.40
CA SER A 12 -20.32 52.12 -40.37
C SER A 12 -21.31 51.22 -39.60
N LEU A 13 -21.41 51.50 -38.30
CA LEU A 13 -22.52 51.39 -37.36
C LEU A 13 -23.89 50.87 -37.85
N PHE A 14 -24.47 49.95 -37.05
CA PHE A 14 -25.80 50.13 -36.46
C PHE A 14 -25.84 49.58 -35.01
N TRP A 15 -26.33 50.41 -34.09
CA TRP A 15 -26.64 50.11 -32.69
C TRP A 15 -27.84 49.17 -32.56
N GLY A 16 -27.83 48.31 -31.54
CA GLY A 16 -29.06 47.64 -31.09
C GLY A 16 -28.86 46.51 -30.08
N THR A 17 -28.95 46.87 -28.79
CA THR A 17 -29.28 46.01 -27.63
C THR A 17 -28.26 44.97 -27.16
N VAL A 18 -27.68 45.30 -26.00
CA VAL A 18 -26.86 44.46 -25.14
C VAL A 18 -27.75 43.37 -24.52
N GLY A 19 -27.79 42.19 -25.16
CA GLY A 19 -28.22 40.95 -24.52
C GLY A 19 -27.01 40.31 -23.84
N ASN A 20 -26.97 40.40 -22.51
CA ASN A 20 -25.97 39.78 -21.65
C ASN A 20 -25.92 38.26 -21.89
N ILE A 21 -25.02 37.78 -22.74
CA ILE A 21 -24.68 36.36 -22.80
C ILE A 21 -23.71 36.13 -21.63
N HIS A 22 -24.27 35.91 -20.44
CA HIS A 22 -23.53 35.29 -19.35
C HIS A 22 -23.16 33.87 -19.79
N ALA A 23 -22.02 33.75 -20.47
CA ALA A 23 -21.34 32.49 -20.62
C ALA A 23 -20.94 32.03 -19.22
N HIS A 24 -21.81 31.27 -18.57
CA HIS A 24 -21.44 30.44 -17.44
C HIS A 24 -20.34 29.49 -17.94
N ARG A 25 -19.07 29.89 -17.80
CA ARG A 25 -17.97 28.94 -17.79
C ARG A 25 -18.25 28.03 -16.61
N ALA A 26 -18.87 26.87 -16.88
CA ALA A 26 -18.95 25.79 -15.94
C ALA A 26 -17.53 25.56 -15.41
N GLN A 27 -17.34 25.80 -14.11
CA GLN A 27 -16.05 25.60 -13.46
C GLN A 27 -15.71 24.12 -13.63
N VAL A 28 -14.59 23.81 -14.30
CA VAL A 28 -14.13 22.43 -14.46
C VAL A 28 -13.89 21.88 -13.06
N VAL A 29 -14.79 21.05 -12.56
CA VAL A 29 -14.62 20.33 -11.29
C VAL A 29 -13.51 19.32 -11.53
N GLN A 30 -12.35 19.55 -10.92
CA GLN A 30 -11.20 18.65 -11.06
C GLN A 30 -11.56 17.29 -10.46
N ASN A 31 -11.17 16.21 -11.14
CA ASN A 31 -11.33 14.86 -10.62
C ASN A 31 -10.58 14.73 -9.28
N PRO A 32 -11.25 14.32 -8.17
CA PRO A 32 -10.62 14.18 -6.86
C PRO A 32 -9.38 13.28 -6.85
N ILE A 33 -9.32 12.27 -7.73
CA ILE A 33 -8.17 11.39 -7.88
C ILE A 33 -6.97 12.17 -8.44
N ASP A 34 -7.18 12.96 -9.50
CA ASP A 34 -6.12 13.77 -10.11
C ASP A 34 -5.58 14.82 -9.14
N VAL A 35 -6.45 15.33 -8.26
CA VAL A 35 -6.07 16.25 -7.17
C VAL A 35 -5.23 15.50 -6.13
N PHE A 36 -5.66 14.31 -5.70
CA PHE A 36 -4.93 13.48 -4.74
C PHE A 36 -3.56 13.05 -5.26
N GLU A 37 -3.44 12.61 -6.52
CA GLU A 37 -2.17 12.17 -7.09
C GLU A 37 -1.09 13.25 -7.04
N LYS A 38 -1.48 14.52 -7.17
CA LYS A 38 -0.60 15.70 -7.08
C LYS A 38 -0.39 16.17 -5.64
N SER A 39 -1.18 15.66 -4.69
CA SER A 39 -1.18 16.11 -3.31
C SER A 39 0.09 15.69 -2.58
N HIS A 40 0.36 16.39 -1.49
CA HIS A 40 1.50 16.11 -0.64
C HIS A 40 1.38 14.72 0.02
N GLU A 41 0.16 14.34 0.43
CA GLU A 41 -0.11 13.03 1.04
C GLU A 41 0.24 11.88 0.09
N ASN A 42 -0.10 11.96 -1.20
CA ASN A 42 0.28 10.91 -2.15
C ASN A 42 1.80 10.84 -2.37
N LYS A 43 2.50 11.99 -2.37
CA LYS A 43 3.97 12.01 -2.46
C LYS A 43 4.60 11.31 -1.26
N VAL A 44 4.12 11.60 -0.05
CA VAL A 44 4.60 10.95 1.19
C VAL A 44 4.29 9.46 1.19
N LEU A 45 3.09 9.05 0.78
CA LEU A 45 2.73 7.63 0.69
C LEU A 45 3.63 6.87 -0.29
N SER A 46 3.89 7.47 -1.46
CA SER A 46 4.77 6.90 -2.47
C SER A 46 6.21 6.81 -1.98
N LEU A 47 6.67 7.80 -1.22
CA LEU A 47 7.98 7.74 -0.58
C LEU A 47 8.05 6.69 0.52
N GLN A 48 7.05 6.61 1.40
CA GLN A 48 6.97 5.61 2.46
C GLN A 48 7.09 4.19 1.89
N ARG A 49 6.35 3.89 0.81
CA ARG A 49 6.43 2.58 0.14
C ARG A 49 7.82 2.32 -0.45
N ARG A 50 8.41 3.30 -1.13
CA ARG A 50 9.79 3.19 -1.64
C ARG A 50 10.81 2.96 -0.53
N THR A 51 10.69 3.66 0.60
CA THR A 51 11.54 3.42 1.76
C THR A 51 11.39 2.01 2.31
N GLN A 52 10.17 1.45 2.36
CA GLN A 52 9.97 0.05 2.75
C GLN A 52 10.57 -0.95 1.74
N VAL A 53 10.52 -0.63 0.44
CA VAL A 53 11.23 -1.38 -0.61
C VAL A 53 12.73 -1.34 -0.35
N ASP A 54 13.31 -0.17 -0.07
CA ASP A 54 14.75 -0.03 0.16
C ASP A 54 15.24 -0.65 1.48
N MET A 55 14.38 -0.71 2.49
CA MET A 55 14.60 -1.50 3.71
C MET A 55 14.57 -3.02 3.44
N ASN A 56 14.14 -3.43 2.26
CA ASN A 56 13.96 -4.82 1.84
C ASN A 56 13.13 -5.64 2.85
N LEU A 57 12.01 -5.07 3.28
CA LEU A 57 11.12 -5.69 4.24
C LEU A 57 10.53 -6.99 3.64
N PRO A 58 10.39 -8.10 4.42
CA PRO A 58 9.66 -9.27 3.96
C PRO A 58 8.19 -8.92 3.72
N ILE A 59 7.59 -9.53 2.70
CA ILE A 59 6.22 -9.21 2.28
C ILE A 59 5.20 -9.44 3.41
N THR A 60 5.46 -10.38 4.34
CA THR A 60 4.61 -10.65 5.52
C THR A 60 4.48 -9.46 6.47
N ARG A 61 5.45 -8.54 6.47
CA ARG A 61 5.46 -7.34 7.31
C ARG A 61 5.18 -6.05 6.52
N ALA A 62 5.23 -6.13 5.19
CA ALA A 62 4.90 -5.01 4.31
C ALA A 62 3.43 -4.62 4.41
N PHE A 63 3.15 -3.33 4.25
CA PHE A 63 1.82 -2.76 4.42
C PHE A 63 1.06 -2.67 3.10
N PHE A 64 0.03 -3.48 2.94
CA PHE A 64 -0.88 -3.54 1.81
C PHE A 64 -2.25 -2.96 2.15
N TYR A 65 -2.35 -1.63 2.05
CA TYR A 65 -3.62 -0.93 2.13
C TYR A 65 -4.43 -1.17 0.86
N GLY A 66 -5.73 -1.44 0.93
CA GLY A 66 -6.49 -1.67 -0.29
C GLY A 66 -7.96 -1.96 -0.07
N THR A 67 -8.51 -2.80 -0.94
CA THR A 67 -9.95 -2.86 -1.17
C THR A 67 -10.48 -4.29 -1.21
N ARG A 68 -11.65 -4.47 -0.58
CA ARG A 68 -12.45 -5.70 -0.70
C ARG A 68 -13.28 -5.64 -1.98
N ASN A 69 -13.48 -6.77 -2.67
CA ASN A 69 -14.30 -6.87 -3.88
C ASN A 69 -14.02 -5.74 -4.87
N SER A 70 -12.75 -5.54 -5.20
CA SER A 70 -12.24 -4.37 -5.91
C SER A 70 -12.90 -4.16 -7.29
N TYR A 71 -13.40 -5.25 -7.88
CA TYR A 71 -14.11 -5.28 -9.16
C TYR A 71 -15.57 -4.80 -9.06
N ASN A 72 -16.22 -4.93 -7.91
CA ASN A 72 -17.62 -4.57 -7.72
C ASN A 72 -17.74 -3.06 -7.52
N SER A 73 -17.74 -2.31 -8.62
CA SER A 73 -17.66 -0.86 -8.62
C SER A 73 -18.76 -0.20 -9.45
N SER A 74 -19.32 0.90 -8.92
CA SER A 74 -20.32 1.69 -9.62
C SER A 74 -19.77 2.37 -10.87
N ALA A 75 -18.45 2.56 -10.97
CA ALA A 75 -17.78 3.10 -12.17
C ALA A 75 -17.97 2.24 -13.42
N TYR A 76 -18.31 0.95 -13.27
CA TYR A 76 -18.57 0.05 -14.39
C TYR A 76 -20.06 -0.05 -14.75
N THR A 77 -20.94 0.60 -13.98
CA THR A 77 -22.38 0.53 -14.14
C THR A 77 -22.91 1.78 -14.85
N GLN A 78 -23.85 1.61 -15.77
CA GLN A 78 -24.45 2.71 -16.55
C GLN A 78 -25.49 3.53 -15.75
N VAL A 79 -25.97 2.99 -14.63
CA VAL A 79 -26.93 3.63 -13.71
C VAL A 79 -26.29 3.56 -12.34
N GLY A 80 -26.27 4.67 -11.60
CA GLY A 80 -25.61 4.82 -10.29
C GLY A 80 -26.04 3.78 -9.26
N SER A 81 -25.54 2.56 -9.41
CA SER A 81 -25.86 1.42 -8.58
C SER A 81 -25.28 1.70 -7.20
N PHE A 82 -26.17 1.98 -6.26
CA PHE A 82 -25.78 2.31 -4.89
C PHE A 82 -25.37 1.06 -4.08
N SER A 83 -25.38 -0.14 -4.66
CA SER A 83 -25.11 -1.40 -3.96
C SER A 83 -23.72 -2.00 -4.26
N THR A 84 -22.81 -1.25 -4.86
CA THR A 84 -21.45 -1.73 -5.16
C THR A 84 -20.50 -1.57 -3.98
N ASN A 85 -19.53 -2.46 -3.83
CA ASN A 85 -18.48 -2.33 -2.82
C ASN A 85 -17.63 -1.09 -3.06
N GLN A 86 -17.34 -0.73 -4.30
CA GLN A 86 -16.44 0.37 -4.66
C GLN A 86 -17.13 1.45 -5.51
N LYS A 87 -16.51 2.64 -5.51
CA LYS A 87 -16.93 3.80 -6.31
C LYS A 87 -16.10 3.98 -7.59
N TYR A 88 -14.86 3.50 -7.57
CA TYR A 88 -13.85 3.77 -8.59
C TYR A 88 -13.43 2.48 -9.30
N THR A 89 -12.89 2.62 -10.51
CA THR A 89 -12.30 1.49 -11.25
C THR A 89 -11.13 0.88 -10.47
N ILE A 90 -10.71 -0.35 -10.78
CA ILE A 90 -9.50 -0.96 -10.19
C ILE A 90 -8.30 -0.06 -10.45
N GLY A 91 -8.17 0.46 -11.69
CA GLY A 91 -7.12 1.40 -12.05
C GLY A 91 -7.10 2.64 -11.15
N ASP A 92 -8.27 3.22 -10.86
CA ASP A 92 -8.39 4.40 -10.01
C ASP A 92 -8.19 4.08 -8.51
N GLN A 93 -8.59 2.90 -8.03
CA GLN A 93 -8.26 2.43 -6.68
C GLN A 93 -6.73 2.34 -6.50
N LEU A 94 -6.03 1.82 -7.49
CA LEU A 94 -4.55 1.76 -7.50
C LEU A 94 -3.92 3.16 -7.56
N ARG A 95 -4.49 4.10 -8.32
CA ARG A 95 -4.07 5.53 -8.35
C ARG A 95 -4.27 6.23 -7.01
N LEU A 96 -5.32 5.86 -6.26
CA LEU A 96 -5.55 6.31 -4.88
C LEU A 96 -4.63 5.64 -3.85
N GLY A 97 -3.77 4.70 -4.26
CA GLY A 97 -2.76 4.10 -3.40
C GLY A 97 -3.11 2.71 -2.87
N ALA A 98 -4.19 2.07 -3.33
CA ALA A 98 -4.46 0.67 -3.01
C ALA A 98 -3.34 -0.23 -3.56
N ARG A 99 -2.87 -1.18 -2.76
CA ARG A 99 -1.87 -2.20 -3.09
C ARG A 99 -2.31 -3.62 -2.70
N TYR A 100 -3.41 -3.74 -1.97
CA TYR A 100 -4.18 -4.98 -1.84
C TYR A 100 -5.43 -4.91 -2.73
N LEU A 101 -5.67 -5.96 -3.53
CA LEU A 101 -6.89 -6.11 -4.31
C LEU A 101 -7.49 -7.48 -4.03
N GLU A 102 -8.70 -7.51 -3.48
CA GLU A 102 -9.50 -8.72 -3.40
C GLU A 102 -10.44 -8.80 -4.60
N LEU A 103 -10.41 -9.95 -5.27
CA LEU A 103 -11.19 -10.26 -6.45
C LEU A 103 -11.89 -11.60 -6.24
N GLU A 104 -13.12 -11.71 -6.73
CA GLU A 104 -13.88 -12.96 -6.71
C GLU A 104 -14.17 -13.35 -8.15
N VAL A 105 -13.82 -14.59 -8.50
CA VAL A 105 -13.84 -15.04 -9.89
C VAL A 105 -14.73 -16.26 -10.02
N HIS A 106 -15.76 -16.14 -10.86
CA HIS A 106 -16.74 -17.18 -11.11
C HIS A 106 -16.66 -17.69 -12.55
N TRP A 107 -16.83 -19.00 -12.74
CA TRP A 107 -17.11 -19.59 -14.06
C TRP A 107 -18.60 -19.48 -14.41
N ALA A 108 -18.99 -18.34 -14.99
CA ALA A 108 -20.38 -17.94 -15.17
C ALA A 108 -20.71 -17.54 -16.62
N THR A 109 -22.01 -17.42 -16.92
CA THR A 109 -22.47 -17.09 -18.28
C THR A 109 -22.26 -15.60 -18.53
N GLY A 110 -21.39 -15.27 -19.48
CA GLY A 110 -21.09 -13.89 -19.83
C GLY A 110 -21.99 -13.31 -20.92
N LYS A 111 -21.62 -12.13 -21.42
CA LYS A 111 -22.44 -11.33 -22.35
C LYS A 111 -22.74 -12.04 -23.66
N LYS A 112 -21.85 -12.95 -24.08
CA LYS A 112 -22.00 -13.75 -25.31
C LYS A 112 -22.90 -14.98 -25.14
N GLY A 113 -23.44 -15.22 -23.95
CA GLY A 113 -24.23 -16.41 -23.63
C GLY A 113 -23.41 -17.68 -23.41
N SER A 114 -22.10 -17.64 -23.63
CA SER A 114 -21.17 -18.71 -23.26
C SER A 114 -20.64 -18.52 -21.84
N LYS A 115 -20.21 -19.62 -21.21
CA LYS A 115 -19.46 -19.56 -19.95
C LYS A 115 -18.08 -18.92 -20.16
N GLU A 116 -17.68 -18.06 -19.23
CA GLU A 116 -16.36 -17.44 -19.16
C GLU A 116 -16.02 -17.06 -17.71
N LEU A 117 -14.76 -16.68 -17.46
CA LEU A 117 -14.30 -16.24 -16.13
C LEU A 117 -14.73 -14.79 -15.88
N LEU A 118 -15.68 -14.60 -14.98
CA LEU A 118 -16.25 -13.30 -14.61
C LEU A 118 -15.82 -12.87 -13.21
N LEU A 119 -15.63 -11.57 -13.05
CA LEU A 119 -15.46 -10.91 -11.76
C LEU A 119 -16.85 -10.65 -11.17
N CYS A 120 -17.26 -11.47 -10.21
CA CYS A 120 -18.63 -11.57 -9.74
C CYS A 120 -18.68 -11.87 -8.24
N GLY A 121 -19.64 -11.27 -7.53
CA GLY A 121 -19.89 -11.51 -6.10
C GLY A 121 -21.12 -12.38 -5.85
N GLY A 122 -21.41 -13.30 -6.77
CA GLY A 122 -22.52 -14.23 -6.70
C GLY A 122 -22.25 -15.36 -5.71
N GLU A 123 -23.28 -16.12 -5.39
CA GLU A 123 -23.16 -17.35 -4.60
C GLU A 123 -22.35 -18.42 -5.34
N SER A 124 -21.85 -19.43 -4.63
CA SER A 124 -21.03 -20.51 -5.21
C SER A 124 -21.71 -21.30 -6.32
N ASN A 125 -23.05 -21.25 -6.43
CA ASN A 125 -23.84 -21.83 -7.51
C ASN A 125 -24.04 -20.86 -8.70
N TYR A 126 -23.26 -19.77 -8.75
CA TYR A 126 -23.31 -18.69 -9.73
C TYR A 126 -24.55 -17.78 -9.64
N ALA A 127 -25.45 -18.00 -8.68
CA ALA A 127 -26.61 -17.14 -8.49
C ALA A 127 -26.14 -15.73 -8.10
N GLY A 128 -26.61 -14.72 -8.84
CA GLY A 128 -26.20 -13.32 -8.65
C GLY A 128 -25.15 -12.82 -9.64
N CYS A 129 -24.47 -13.70 -10.39
CA CYS A 129 -23.62 -13.28 -11.50
C CYS A 129 -24.46 -12.80 -12.68
N LYS A 130 -24.11 -11.63 -13.20
CA LYS A 130 -24.78 -10.98 -14.32
C LYS A 130 -23.98 -11.24 -15.58
N THR A 131 -24.69 -11.45 -16.70
CA THR A 131 -24.06 -11.55 -18.03
C THR A 131 -23.29 -10.28 -18.42
N SER A 132 -23.58 -9.15 -17.76
CA SER A 132 -22.87 -7.88 -17.93
C SER A 132 -21.66 -7.70 -17.02
N ASP A 133 -21.39 -8.62 -16.09
CA ASP A 133 -20.23 -8.53 -15.20
C ASP A 133 -18.94 -8.55 -16.01
N ARG A 134 -17.90 -7.91 -15.45
CA ARG A 134 -16.60 -7.80 -16.13
C ARG A 134 -15.94 -9.16 -16.19
N THR A 135 -15.16 -9.40 -17.24
CA THR A 135 -14.34 -10.60 -17.31
C THR A 135 -13.10 -10.47 -16.43
N LEU A 136 -12.53 -11.60 -15.97
CA LEU A 136 -11.24 -11.61 -15.29
C LEU A 136 -10.18 -10.88 -16.10
N ARG A 137 -10.14 -11.11 -17.42
CA ARG A 137 -9.20 -10.45 -18.34
C ARG A 137 -9.31 -8.93 -18.25
N GLN A 138 -10.51 -8.37 -18.27
CA GLN A 138 -10.71 -6.92 -18.18
C GLN A 138 -10.18 -6.33 -16.86
N GLY A 139 -10.38 -7.02 -15.73
CA GLY A 139 -9.81 -6.57 -14.45
C GLY A 139 -8.28 -6.65 -14.45
N MET A 140 -7.70 -7.71 -15.00
CA MET A 140 -6.25 -7.86 -15.11
C MET A 140 -5.63 -6.83 -16.05
N GLU A 141 -6.33 -6.42 -17.11
CA GLU A 141 -5.88 -5.38 -18.03
C GLU A 141 -5.76 -4.01 -17.33
N GLU A 142 -6.68 -3.67 -16.42
CA GLU A 142 -6.54 -2.45 -15.60
C GLU A 142 -5.33 -2.50 -14.66
N ILE A 143 -5.06 -3.67 -14.05
CA ILE A 143 -3.86 -3.87 -13.24
C ILE A 143 -2.59 -3.72 -14.10
N ARG A 144 -2.56 -4.35 -15.30
CA ARG A 144 -1.47 -4.24 -16.27
C ARG A 144 -1.21 -2.79 -16.65
N ASP A 145 -2.25 -2.06 -17.02
CA ASP A 145 -2.16 -0.68 -17.50
C ASP A 145 -1.65 0.25 -16.40
N TRP A 146 -1.90 -0.08 -15.13
CA TRP A 146 -1.34 0.63 -13.99
C TRP A 146 0.11 0.22 -13.68
N ILE A 147 0.40 -1.08 -13.49
CA ILE A 147 1.72 -1.58 -13.02
C ILE A 147 2.85 -1.38 -14.05
N SER A 148 2.49 -1.25 -15.32
CA SER A 148 3.43 -1.01 -16.43
C SER A 148 3.93 0.43 -16.51
N LYS A 149 3.29 1.38 -15.82
CA LYS A 149 3.70 2.79 -15.88
C LYS A 149 5.08 2.99 -15.22
N PRO A 150 5.98 3.82 -15.80
CA PRO A 150 7.32 4.06 -15.25
C PRO A 150 7.32 4.54 -13.79
N ASN A 151 6.34 5.34 -13.40
CA ASN A 151 6.19 5.86 -12.03
C ASN A 151 5.74 4.79 -11.01
N ASN A 152 5.33 3.61 -11.48
CA ASN A 152 4.89 2.49 -10.64
C ASN A 152 5.90 1.33 -10.65
N LYS A 153 7.12 1.51 -11.16
CA LYS A 153 8.13 0.44 -11.34
C LYS A 153 8.60 -0.22 -10.03
N GLU A 154 8.47 0.48 -8.91
CA GLU A 154 8.85 0.02 -7.56
C GLU A 154 7.65 -0.42 -6.72
N GLU A 155 6.45 -0.37 -7.28
CA GLU A 155 5.24 -0.75 -6.57
C GLU A 155 5.04 -2.27 -6.61
N VAL A 156 4.62 -2.83 -5.48
CA VAL A 156 4.32 -4.26 -5.29
C VAL A 156 2.84 -4.40 -4.92
N LEU A 157 2.16 -5.37 -5.54
CA LEU A 157 0.75 -5.65 -5.33
C LEU A 157 0.54 -7.01 -4.67
N LEU A 158 -0.40 -7.05 -3.74
CA LEU A 158 -1.00 -8.26 -3.21
C LEU A 158 -2.37 -8.44 -3.85
N VAL A 159 -2.55 -9.49 -4.65
CA VAL A 159 -3.82 -9.78 -5.33
C VAL A 159 -4.36 -11.10 -4.80
N TYR A 160 -5.51 -11.02 -4.14
CA TYR A 160 -6.20 -12.17 -3.58
C TYR A 160 -7.39 -12.54 -4.47
N ILE A 161 -7.43 -13.79 -4.94
CA ILE A 161 -8.51 -14.34 -5.75
C ILE A 161 -9.29 -15.35 -4.93
N LYS A 162 -10.53 -15.00 -4.62
CA LYS A 162 -11.52 -15.92 -4.07
C LYS A 162 -12.02 -16.85 -5.18
N ASP A 163 -11.90 -18.15 -4.95
CA ASP A 163 -12.03 -19.19 -5.94
C ASP A 163 -13.46 -19.71 -6.09
N HIS A 164 -14.09 -19.34 -7.21
CA HIS A 164 -15.29 -19.99 -7.75
C HIS A 164 -15.06 -20.39 -9.22
N LEU A 165 -13.85 -20.88 -9.51
CA LEU A 165 -13.35 -21.15 -10.87
C LEU A 165 -13.92 -22.44 -11.49
N ASP A 166 -14.56 -23.31 -10.70
CA ASP A 166 -15.19 -24.56 -11.15
C ASP A 166 -14.25 -25.47 -11.97
N GLY A 167 -12.99 -25.59 -11.56
CA GLY A 167 -11.98 -26.40 -12.27
C GLY A 167 -11.22 -25.69 -13.39
N HIS A 168 -11.59 -24.46 -13.77
CA HIS A 168 -10.98 -23.71 -14.87
C HIS A 168 -9.66 -22.99 -14.48
N TYR A 169 -8.79 -23.68 -13.75
CA TYR A 169 -7.51 -23.15 -13.28
C TYR A 169 -6.51 -22.89 -14.41
N SER A 170 -6.49 -23.76 -15.43
CA SER A 170 -5.56 -23.63 -16.56
C SER A 170 -5.89 -22.39 -17.40
N GLU A 171 -7.17 -22.12 -17.64
CA GLU A 171 -7.68 -20.94 -18.33
C GLU A 171 -7.40 -19.67 -17.52
N THR A 172 -7.58 -19.74 -16.20
CA THR A 172 -7.26 -18.65 -15.29
C THR A 172 -5.78 -18.28 -15.34
N ILE A 173 -4.89 -19.27 -15.20
CA ILE A 173 -3.44 -19.07 -15.29
C ILE A 173 -3.03 -18.55 -16.67
N LYS A 174 -3.66 -19.03 -17.74
CA LYS A 174 -3.41 -18.52 -19.09
C LYS A 174 -3.72 -17.02 -19.18
N ILE A 175 -4.90 -16.58 -18.72
CA ILE A 175 -5.26 -15.16 -18.69
C ILE A 175 -4.26 -14.35 -17.87
N LEU A 176 -3.92 -14.82 -16.66
CA LEU A 176 -2.98 -14.12 -15.78
C LEU A 176 -1.60 -13.97 -16.43
N LYS A 177 -1.07 -15.02 -17.06
CA LYS A 177 0.22 -14.97 -17.75
C LYS A 177 0.18 -14.09 -19.00
N ASP A 178 -0.88 -14.20 -19.79
CA ASP A 178 -1.05 -13.38 -21.01
C ASP A 178 -1.07 -11.88 -20.69
N VAL A 179 -1.68 -11.51 -19.56
CA VAL A 179 -1.90 -10.09 -19.21
C VAL A 179 -0.82 -9.54 -18.28
N LEU A 180 -0.33 -10.34 -17.33
CA LEU A 180 0.53 -9.90 -16.23
C LEU A 180 1.89 -10.62 -16.15
N GLY A 181 2.16 -11.59 -17.03
CA GLY A 181 3.16 -12.65 -16.80
C GLY A 181 4.52 -12.21 -16.26
N SER A 182 5.11 -11.13 -16.77
CA SER A 182 6.43 -10.65 -16.32
C SER A 182 6.42 -10.08 -14.90
N TRP A 183 5.27 -9.68 -14.37
CA TRP A 183 5.11 -9.13 -13.03
C TRP A 183 4.71 -10.16 -11.99
N LEU A 184 4.31 -11.38 -12.39
CA LEU A 184 3.86 -12.38 -11.44
C LEU A 184 5.04 -12.97 -10.66
N TYR A 185 4.94 -12.93 -9.33
CA TYR A 185 5.85 -13.67 -8.47
C TYR A 185 5.63 -15.17 -8.63
N ARG A 186 6.75 -15.90 -8.67
CA ARG A 186 6.74 -17.35 -8.84
C ARG A 186 7.13 -18.04 -7.54
N TYR A 187 6.24 -18.86 -7.00
CA TYR A 187 6.49 -19.66 -5.82
C TYR A 187 7.29 -20.93 -6.11
N SER A 188 7.94 -21.43 -5.05
CA SER A 188 8.42 -22.80 -4.93
C SER A 188 7.48 -23.64 -4.04
N GLY A 189 7.60 -24.97 -4.12
CA GLY A 189 6.82 -25.91 -3.29
C GLY A 189 5.36 -26.11 -3.73
N THR A 190 4.54 -26.66 -2.83
CA THR A 190 3.11 -26.95 -3.04
C THR A 190 2.23 -25.76 -2.68
N CYS A 191 1.01 -25.63 -3.24
CA CYS A 191 0.14 -24.49 -2.92
C CYS A 191 -0.36 -24.48 -1.45
N SER A 192 -0.48 -25.65 -0.82
CA SER A 192 -1.06 -25.84 0.52
C SER A 192 -0.08 -25.57 1.65
N THR A 193 1.19 -25.38 1.33
CA THR A 193 2.21 -25.03 2.32
C THR A 193 2.53 -23.55 2.16
N PRO A 194 1.97 -22.69 3.03
CA PRO A 194 2.35 -21.28 3.05
C PRO A 194 3.83 -21.18 3.44
N PRO A 195 4.62 -20.32 2.77
CA PRO A 195 6.05 -20.17 3.10
C PRO A 195 6.23 -19.67 4.55
N SER A 196 7.32 -20.06 5.20
CA SER A 196 7.66 -19.48 6.51
C SER A 196 7.98 -18.00 6.36
N ALA A 197 7.94 -17.23 7.45
CA ALA A 197 8.24 -15.79 7.42
C ALA A 197 9.65 -15.50 6.86
N GLU A 198 10.59 -16.41 7.06
CA GLU A 198 11.97 -16.35 6.57
C GLU A 198 12.10 -16.67 5.07
N GLU A 199 11.21 -17.52 4.54
CA GLU A 199 11.17 -17.91 3.12
C GLU A 199 10.36 -16.94 2.26
N MET A 200 9.59 -16.06 2.89
CA MET A 200 8.76 -15.08 2.20
C MET A 200 9.63 -14.06 1.46
N PRO A 201 9.26 -13.70 0.22
CA PRO A 201 10.07 -12.78 -0.56
C PRO A 201 10.09 -11.40 0.07
N LYS A 202 11.17 -10.68 -0.20
CA LYS A 202 11.37 -9.33 0.26
C LYS A 202 11.13 -8.33 -0.86
N LEU A 203 10.65 -7.14 -0.50
CA LEU A 203 10.16 -6.15 -1.46
C LEU A 203 11.20 -5.72 -2.50
N LYS A 204 12.45 -5.47 -2.09
CA LYS A 204 13.53 -5.04 -3.01
C LYS A 204 13.86 -6.14 -4.01
N ASP A 205 13.90 -7.39 -3.55
CA ASP A 205 14.21 -8.54 -4.37
C ASP A 205 13.11 -8.76 -5.43
N MET A 206 11.84 -8.60 -5.05
CA MET A 206 10.70 -8.62 -5.96
C MET A 206 10.77 -7.50 -7.01
N VAL A 207 11.10 -6.27 -6.59
CA VAL A 207 11.26 -5.13 -7.50
C VAL A 207 12.41 -5.35 -8.48
N ASN A 208 13.56 -5.80 -8.00
CA ASN A 208 14.75 -6.08 -8.82
C ASN A 208 14.50 -7.20 -9.84
N ALA A 209 13.74 -8.23 -9.46
CA ALA A 209 13.35 -9.32 -10.35
C ALA A 209 12.18 -8.94 -11.30
N ASN A 210 11.61 -7.74 -11.15
CA ASN A 210 10.36 -7.29 -11.77
C ASN A 210 9.14 -8.20 -11.46
N GLN A 211 9.24 -9.07 -10.45
CA GLN A 211 8.18 -9.98 -9.99
C GLN A 211 7.37 -9.32 -8.87
N ARG A 212 6.53 -8.36 -9.23
CA ARG A 212 5.92 -7.36 -8.33
C ARG A 212 4.44 -7.61 -8.00
N ILE A 213 3.86 -8.72 -8.44
CA ILE A 213 2.47 -9.11 -8.13
C ILE A 213 2.50 -10.46 -7.41
N PHE A 214 2.09 -10.44 -6.16
CA PHE A 214 2.01 -11.61 -5.28
C PHE A 214 0.57 -12.11 -5.21
N LEU A 215 0.33 -13.34 -5.67
CA LEU A 215 -1.00 -13.93 -5.80
C LEU A 215 -1.29 -14.93 -4.68
N MET A 216 -2.52 -14.92 -4.17
CA MET A 216 -3.03 -15.83 -3.15
C MET A 216 -4.50 -16.17 -3.41
N SER A 217 -4.99 -17.30 -2.87
CA SER A 217 -6.37 -17.76 -3.01
C SER A 217 -6.87 -18.51 -1.76
N ASP A 218 -8.18 -18.62 -1.56
CA ASP A 218 -8.80 -19.46 -0.51
C ASP A 218 -8.85 -20.95 -0.85
N SER A 219 -8.43 -21.32 -2.05
CA SER A 219 -8.29 -22.72 -2.43
C SER A 219 -6.86 -23.04 -2.85
N CYS A 220 -6.51 -24.32 -2.68
CA CYS A 220 -5.31 -24.92 -3.21
C CYS A 220 -5.69 -26.18 -3.97
N GLN A 221 -5.28 -26.25 -5.24
CA GLN A 221 -5.51 -27.40 -6.10
C GLN A 221 -4.26 -28.28 -6.14
N VAL A 222 -4.21 -29.25 -5.23
CA VAL A 222 -3.12 -30.21 -5.17
C VAL A 222 -3.17 -31.11 -6.42
N GLY A 223 -2.07 -31.16 -7.17
CA GLY A 223 -1.92 -32.04 -8.34
C GLY A 223 -2.35 -31.45 -9.69
N GLN A 224 -2.81 -30.19 -9.76
CA GLN A 224 -3.15 -29.54 -11.03
C GLN A 224 -2.14 -28.46 -11.46
N GLY A 225 -1.18 -28.86 -12.29
CA GLY A 225 -0.54 -27.97 -13.28
C GLY A 225 0.32 -26.80 -12.76
N GLU A 226 0.27 -25.68 -13.50
CA GLU A 226 1.05 -24.45 -13.26
C GLU A 226 0.51 -23.58 -12.11
N TRP A 227 -0.68 -23.88 -11.55
CA TRP A 227 -1.32 -23.06 -10.52
C TRP A 227 -0.40 -22.83 -9.30
N ASN A 228 0.20 -23.89 -8.79
CA ASN A 228 1.07 -23.87 -7.60
C ASN A 228 2.33 -23.02 -7.77
N LYS A 229 2.72 -22.72 -9.01
CA LYS A 229 3.85 -21.84 -9.30
C LYS A 229 3.50 -20.37 -9.11
N TYR A 230 2.22 -20.01 -9.07
CA TYR A 230 1.78 -18.63 -8.95
C TYR A 230 0.81 -18.39 -7.80
N PHE A 231 0.20 -19.43 -7.23
CA PHE A 231 -0.72 -19.30 -6.09
C PHE A 231 -0.26 -20.12 -4.89
N LYS A 232 -0.48 -19.54 -3.72
CA LYS A 232 -0.53 -20.21 -2.42
C LYS A 232 -1.94 -20.07 -1.86
N GLU A 233 -2.32 -21.03 -1.03
CA GLU A 233 -3.42 -20.84 -0.09
C GLU A 233 -3.15 -19.56 0.73
N HIS A 234 -4.20 -18.80 1.04
CA HIS A 234 -4.03 -17.56 1.76
C HIS A 234 -3.33 -17.83 3.10
N PHE A 235 -2.33 -17.04 3.41
CA PHE A 235 -1.55 -17.15 4.66
C PHE A 235 -1.84 -15.94 5.55
N PHE A 236 -3.10 -15.49 5.50
CA PHE A 236 -3.62 -14.58 6.51
C PHE A 236 -3.62 -15.29 7.85
N GLY A 237 -2.99 -14.68 8.84
CA GLY A 237 -2.85 -15.25 10.18
C GLY A 237 -4.17 -15.28 10.95
N GLY A 238 -4.05 -15.41 12.25
CA GLY A 238 -5.16 -15.49 13.19
C GLY A 238 -5.07 -16.74 14.04
N THR A 239 -6.03 -16.91 14.93
CA THR A 239 -6.19 -18.14 15.69
C THR A 239 -7.34 -18.97 15.10
N LYS A 240 -7.53 -20.20 15.58
CA LYS A 240 -8.68 -21.01 15.17
C LYS A 240 -10.01 -20.35 15.56
N GLU A 241 -10.00 -19.64 16.69
CA GLU A 241 -11.15 -18.95 17.25
C GLU A 241 -11.38 -17.61 16.57
N VAL A 242 -10.31 -16.92 16.16
CA VAL A 242 -10.37 -15.61 15.51
C VAL A 242 -9.46 -15.61 14.27
N PRO A 243 -9.91 -16.17 13.14
CA PRO A 243 -9.18 -16.07 11.88
C PRO A 243 -9.14 -14.62 11.40
N SER A 244 -7.99 -14.12 10.93
CA SER A 244 -7.91 -12.72 10.47
C SER A 244 -8.81 -12.44 9.25
N MET A 245 -9.10 -13.46 8.43
CA MET A 245 -10.07 -13.35 7.33
C MET A 245 -11.46 -12.86 7.79
N GLN A 246 -11.83 -13.12 9.04
CA GLN A 246 -13.12 -12.75 9.63
C GLN A 246 -13.06 -11.44 10.44
N LEU A 247 -11.90 -10.80 10.54
CA LEU A 247 -11.76 -9.57 11.31
C LEU A 247 -12.35 -8.36 10.57
N SER A 248 -13.17 -7.63 11.30
CA SER A 248 -13.65 -6.30 10.95
C SER A 248 -12.85 -5.22 11.70
N PRO A 249 -12.83 -3.96 11.22
CA PRO A 249 -12.16 -2.87 11.94
C PRO A 249 -12.73 -2.61 13.34
N GLU A 250 -13.94 -3.12 13.63
CA GLU A 250 -14.65 -2.88 14.88
C GLU A 250 -13.90 -3.42 16.11
N VAL A 251 -13.17 -4.52 15.97
CA VAL A 251 -12.36 -5.10 17.05
C VAL A 251 -11.20 -4.20 17.49
N PHE A 252 -10.86 -3.17 16.69
CA PHE A 252 -9.84 -2.17 17.05
C PHE A 252 -10.44 -0.86 17.58
N ARG A 253 -11.78 -0.71 17.58
CA ARG A 253 -12.45 0.46 18.16
C ARG A 253 -12.20 0.52 19.65
N ASN A 254 -11.79 1.68 20.15
CA ASN A 254 -11.60 1.95 21.59
C ASN A 254 -10.56 1.06 22.32
N HIS A 255 -9.86 0.17 21.62
CA HIS A 255 -8.79 -0.64 22.21
C HIS A 255 -7.49 0.18 22.25
N LYS A 256 -7.07 0.57 23.46
CA LYS A 256 -5.76 1.19 23.72
C LYS A 256 -5.05 0.36 24.81
N PRO A 257 -3.85 -0.21 24.59
CA PRO A 257 -3.13 -0.57 23.37
C PRO A 257 -3.06 -2.11 23.20
N SER A 258 -4.16 -2.84 23.44
CA SER A 258 -4.19 -4.29 23.24
C SER A 258 -4.40 -4.61 21.76
N CYS A 259 -3.37 -5.17 21.13
CA CYS A 259 -3.50 -5.78 19.81
C CYS A 259 -4.24 -7.12 19.94
N VAL A 260 -5.01 -7.48 18.90
CA VAL A 260 -5.85 -8.68 18.89
C VAL A 260 -5.04 -9.98 19.01
N PHE A 261 -3.83 -10.00 18.44
CA PHE A 261 -2.96 -11.16 18.41
C PHE A 261 -1.62 -10.91 19.13
N PRO A 262 -0.93 -11.97 19.58
CA PRO A 262 0.43 -11.84 20.11
C PRO A 262 1.39 -11.31 19.04
N ARG A 263 2.48 -10.66 19.50
CA ARG A 263 3.49 -10.04 18.63
C ARG A 263 4.12 -11.02 17.64
N THR A 264 4.30 -12.27 18.05
CA THR A 264 4.86 -13.35 17.22
C THR A 264 4.04 -13.62 15.97
N LEU A 265 2.70 -13.54 16.06
CA LEU A 265 1.81 -13.78 14.92
C LEU A 265 1.92 -12.69 13.86
N TYR A 266 1.88 -11.43 14.29
CA TYR A 266 2.04 -10.30 13.36
C TYR A 266 3.47 -10.20 12.78
N GLN A 267 4.47 -10.86 13.37
CA GLN A 267 5.82 -10.95 12.79
C GLN A 267 5.94 -12.05 11.74
N SER A 268 5.12 -13.11 11.84
CA SER A 268 5.23 -14.29 10.99
C SER A 268 4.16 -14.41 9.91
N ALA A 269 3.05 -13.68 10.01
CA ALA A 269 1.93 -13.77 9.09
C ALA A 269 1.34 -12.39 8.73
N MET A 270 0.69 -12.31 7.57
CA MET A 270 -0.10 -11.14 7.21
C MET A 270 -1.40 -11.14 8.03
N VAL A 271 -1.77 -10.00 8.62
CA VAL A 271 -3.04 -9.83 9.30
C VAL A 271 -3.96 -8.99 8.43
N ARG A 272 -4.98 -9.65 7.88
CA ARG A 272 -6.04 -8.99 7.12
C ARG A 272 -7.13 -8.49 8.05
N VAL A 273 -7.61 -7.28 7.77
CA VAL A 273 -8.86 -6.74 8.31
C VAL A 273 -9.64 -6.16 7.15
N ALA A 274 -10.93 -6.46 7.06
CA ALA A 274 -11.75 -5.97 5.96
C ALA A 274 -13.16 -5.60 6.43
N ASP A 275 -13.85 -4.83 5.59
CA ASP A 275 -15.26 -4.55 5.81
C ASP A 275 -16.05 -5.86 5.76
N ASN A 276 -16.96 -6.03 6.72
CA ASN A 276 -17.85 -7.20 6.80
C ASN A 276 -19.31 -6.80 6.61
N SER A 277 -19.59 -5.79 5.78
CA SER A 277 -20.96 -5.33 5.59
C SER A 277 -21.76 -6.40 4.83
N ASN A 278 -22.54 -7.19 5.57
CA ASN A 278 -23.64 -8.03 5.07
C ASN A 278 -24.90 -7.18 4.79
N VAL A 279 -24.74 -5.86 4.63
CA VAL A 279 -25.86 -4.93 4.53
C VAL A 279 -26.39 -4.93 3.09
N PRO A 280 -27.68 -5.24 2.85
CA PRO A 280 -28.25 -5.33 1.50
C PRO A 280 -28.31 -3.99 0.74
N ILE A 281 -28.17 -2.87 1.46
CA ILE A 281 -28.31 -1.51 0.93
C ILE A 281 -26.99 -0.78 1.16
N ARG A 282 -26.23 -0.58 0.07
CA ARG A 282 -24.94 0.11 -0.01
C ARG A 282 -23.92 -0.35 1.04
N PRO A 283 -22.96 -1.24 0.70
CA PRO A 283 -21.80 -1.48 1.53
C PRO A 283 -21.19 -0.12 1.94
N GLN A 284 -21.27 0.21 3.22
CA GLN A 284 -20.58 1.37 3.79
C GLN A 284 -19.34 0.82 4.51
N SER A 285 -18.25 1.57 4.42
CA SER A 285 -17.08 1.20 5.20
C SER A 285 -17.39 1.34 6.68
N THR A 286 -17.09 0.28 7.42
CA THR A 286 -17.06 0.23 8.87
C THR A 286 -15.72 0.74 9.44
N PHE A 287 -14.73 1.01 8.56
CA PHE A 287 -13.47 1.65 8.93
C PHE A 287 -13.72 3.11 9.30
N THR A 288 -13.17 3.51 10.44
CA THR A 288 -12.98 4.92 10.77
C THR A 288 -11.49 5.30 10.70
N ASN A 289 -11.21 6.60 10.60
CA ASN A 289 -9.83 7.10 10.66
C ASN A 289 -9.14 6.66 11.97
N SER A 290 -9.86 6.64 13.10
CA SER A 290 -9.30 6.19 14.38
C SER A 290 -8.95 4.71 14.35
N ASP A 291 -9.80 3.88 13.76
CA ASP A 291 -9.54 2.44 13.66
C ASP A 291 -8.28 2.19 12.84
N ILE A 292 -8.11 2.89 11.71
CA ILE A 292 -6.92 2.78 10.87
C ILE A 292 -5.65 3.08 11.68
N GLN A 293 -5.65 4.14 12.49
CA GLN A 293 -4.50 4.46 13.33
C GLN A 293 -4.23 3.38 14.40
N SER A 294 -5.28 2.83 15.03
CA SER A 294 -5.15 1.71 15.99
C SER A 294 -4.59 0.45 15.33
N MET A 295 -5.06 0.12 14.13
CA MET A 295 -4.62 -1.03 13.34
C MET A 295 -3.16 -0.91 12.91
N LEU A 296 -2.75 0.27 12.42
CA LEU A 296 -1.35 0.57 12.10
C LEU A 296 -0.46 0.41 13.33
N ALA A 297 -0.91 0.87 14.50
CA ALA A 297 -0.19 0.73 15.76
C ALA A 297 -0.04 -0.73 16.24
N CYS A 298 -0.72 -1.70 15.60
CA CYS A 298 -0.60 -3.13 15.87
C CYS A 298 0.14 -3.91 14.76
N GLU A 299 0.54 -3.26 13.67
CA GLU A 299 1.07 -3.91 12.46
C GLU A 299 0.02 -4.78 11.74
N VAL A 300 -1.27 -4.40 11.80
CA VAL A 300 -2.22 -4.90 10.79
C VAL A 300 -1.71 -4.40 9.44
N ASN A 301 -1.58 -5.31 8.48
CA ASN A 301 -0.83 -5.01 7.26
C ASN A 301 -1.56 -5.36 5.97
N VAL A 302 -2.79 -5.87 6.03
CA VAL A 302 -3.65 -6.02 4.85
C VAL A 302 -5.03 -5.44 5.15
N PHE A 303 -5.47 -4.45 4.37
CA PHE A 303 -6.74 -3.75 4.60
C PHE A 303 -7.65 -3.96 3.39
N GLY A 304 -8.87 -4.44 3.60
CA GLY A 304 -9.91 -4.58 2.58
C GLY A 304 -11.06 -3.60 2.81
N ILE A 305 -10.91 -2.36 2.34
CA ILE A 305 -11.86 -1.27 2.59
C ILE A 305 -12.92 -1.20 1.49
N ASP A 306 -14.20 -1.13 1.87
CA ASP A 306 -15.32 -0.80 0.99
C ASP A 306 -15.45 0.74 0.82
N GLN A 307 -16.01 1.19 -0.30
CA GLN A 307 -16.22 2.61 -0.64
C GLN A 307 -14.96 3.47 -0.59
N PHE A 308 -13.81 2.88 -0.93
CA PHE A 308 -12.49 3.51 -0.88
C PHE A 308 -12.47 4.83 -1.64
N ASP A 309 -11.95 5.88 -1.00
CA ASP A 309 -11.87 7.22 -1.59
C ASP A 309 -10.66 8.01 -1.08
N VAL A 310 -10.56 9.28 -1.52
CA VAL A 310 -9.46 10.18 -1.20
C VAL A 310 -9.30 10.40 0.31
N ASN A 311 -10.36 10.31 1.11
CA ASN A 311 -10.23 10.48 2.57
C ASN A 311 -9.53 9.29 3.19
N PHE A 312 -9.91 8.06 2.79
CA PHE A 312 -9.22 6.85 3.21
C PHE A 312 -7.78 6.79 2.69
N ALA A 313 -7.57 7.17 1.42
CA ALA A 313 -6.27 7.17 0.77
C ALA A 313 -5.19 7.94 1.55
N LYS A 314 -5.56 8.94 2.36
CA LYS A 314 -4.63 9.75 3.16
C LYS A 314 -4.27 9.16 4.53
N GLN A 315 -5.10 8.28 5.08
CA GLN A 315 -4.93 7.75 6.44
C GLN A 315 -3.70 6.84 6.67
N PRO A 316 -3.16 6.11 5.68
CA PRO A 316 -2.04 5.19 5.93
C PRO A 316 -0.65 5.86 6.06
N VAL A 317 -0.57 7.19 6.07
CA VAL A 317 0.69 7.93 6.25
C VAL A 317 1.16 7.79 7.71
N TRP A 318 2.22 7.02 7.96
CA TRP A 318 2.74 6.76 9.31
C TRP A 318 4.20 7.21 9.52
N SER A 319 4.98 7.38 8.45
CA SER A 319 6.43 7.68 8.50
C SER A 319 6.76 9.17 8.33
N TRP A 320 6.97 9.62 7.09
CA TRP A 320 7.43 10.97 6.75
C TRP A 320 6.46 12.06 7.21
N GLY A 321 7.04 13.17 7.66
CA GLY A 321 6.34 14.38 8.04
C GLY A 321 5.82 15.16 6.85
N LYS A 322 5.00 16.18 7.14
CA LYS A 322 4.51 17.09 6.12
C LYS A 322 5.68 17.84 5.49
N ASP A 323 5.66 17.93 4.17
CA ASP A 323 6.65 18.56 3.30
C ASP A 323 8.05 17.91 3.33
N GLU A 324 8.17 16.69 3.88
CA GLU A 324 9.41 15.93 3.94
C GLU A 324 9.49 14.87 2.81
N PRO A 325 10.70 14.52 2.35
CA PRO A 325 12.01 15.06 2.69
C PRO A 325 12.17 16.45 2.09
N ARG A 326 12.55 17.43 2.91
CA ARG A 326 12.76 18.80 2.40
C ARG A 326 14.00 18.88 1.52
N ASN A 327 15.04 18.13 1.87
CA ASN A 327 16.34 18.15 1.19
C ASN A 327 16.86 19.58 0.92
N ALA A 328 16.73 20.47 1.91
CA ALA A 328 17.06 21.89 1.73
C ALA A 328 18.50 22.08 1.26
N GLU A 329 18.66 22.82 0.14
CA GLU A 329 19.96 23.06 -0.53
C GLU A 329 20.75 21.80 -0.90
N ASP A 330 20.08 20.63 -1.00
CA ASP A 330 20.71 19.31 -1.16
C ASP A 330 21.74 19.00 -0.06
N ARG A 331 21.47 19.40 1.18
CA ARG A 331 22.35 19.14 2.34
C ARG A 331 21.69 18.34 3.48
N GLU A 332 20.38 18.12 3.42
CA GLU A 332 19.66 17.36 4.43
C GLU A 332 19.53 15.89 4.02
N HIS A 333 20.62 15.12 4.14
CA HIS A 333 20.69 13.73 3.67
C HIS A 333 20.44 12.68 4.76
N CYS A 334 20.20 13.10 6.00
CA CYS A 334 20.07 12.19 7.14
C CYS A 334 18.69 12.29 7.80
N GLY A 335 18.11 11.13 8.10
CA GLY A 335 16.76 10.99 8.66
C GLY A 335 16.75 11.01 10.19
N ARG A 336 15.75 11.71 10.75
CA ARG A 336 15.46 11.75 12.18
C ARG A 336 13.97 11.56 12.43
N ILE A 337 13.62 11.10 13.62
CA ILE A 337 12.22 10.99 14.07
C ILE A 337 11.94 12.00 15.19
N GLY A 338 10.80 12.68 15.09
CA GLY A 338 10.30 13.59 16.12
C GLY A 338 9.45 12.90 17.18
N SER A 339 9.11 13.63 18.25
CA SER A 339 8.18 13.16 19.28
C SER A 339 6.74 12.98 18.76
N ASP A 340 6.40 13.63 17.65
CA ASP A 340 5.15 13.41 16.90
C ASP A 340 5.14 12.09 16.11
N GLY A 341 6.28 11.38 16.04
CA GLY A 341 6.44 10.12 15.32
C GLY A 341 6.68 10.30 13.82
N ARG A 342 6.86 11.54 13.35
CA ARG A 342 7.12 11.83 11.94
C ARG A 342 8.61 11.84 11.64
N TRP A 343 8.97 11.37 10.45
CA TRP A 343 10.34 11.45 9.94
C TRP A 343 10.58 12.77 9.23
N SER A 344 11.76 13.32 9.41
CA SER A 344 12.23 14.53 8.72
C SER A 344 13.67 14.38 8.30
N THR A 345 14.09 15.18 7.33
CA THR A 345 15.50 15.29 6.96
C THR A 345 16.21 16.38 7.73
N CYS A 346 17.51 16.19 7.94
CA CYS A 346 18.38 17.18 8.57
C CYS A 346 19.84 16.99 8.10
N HIS A 347 20.65 18.04 8.26
CA HIS A 347 22.08 17.98 7.96
C HIS A 347 22.77 16.96 8.86
N CYS A 348 23.56 16.06 8.27
CA CYS A 348 24.12 14.89 8.97
C CYS A 348 25.05 15.24 10.13
N ASP A 349 25.66 16.43 10.11
CA ASP A 349 26.57 16.91 11.16
C ASP A 349 25.88 17.51 12.40
N ILE A 350 24.55 17.60 12.42
CA ILE A 350 23.81 18.08 13.59
C ILE A 350 23.89 17.06 14.73
N TRP A 351 24.00 17.55 15.95
CA TRP A 351 24.10 16.73 17.15
C TRP A 351 22.72 16.34 17.67
N HIS A 352 22.33 15.09 17.44
CA HIS A 352 21.14 14.48 18.02
C HIS A 352 21.51 13.20 18.79
N GLN A 353 20.61 12.78 19.68
CA GLN A 353 20.65 11.44 20.27
C GLN A 353 20.34 10.40 19.20
N PHE A 354 20.65 9.13 19.46
CA PHE A 354 20.44 8.03 18.52
C PHE A 354 19.32 7.11 19.00
N ALA A 355 18.51 6.64 18.06
CA ALA A 355 17.58 5.54 18.28
C ALA A 355 18.31 4.21 18.01
N CYS A 356 18.36 3.34 19.02
CA CYS A 356 18.96 2.02 18.90
C CYS A 356 17.90 0.93 19.13
N LYS A 357 17.95 -0.13 18.33
CA LYS A 357 17.02 -1.27 18.39
C LYS A 357 17.74 -2.48 18.98
N GLU A 358 17.16 -3.10 20.00
CA GLU A 358 17.65 -4.35 20.56
C GLU A 358 17.36 -5.50 19.58
N ARG A 359 18.38 -6.28 19.22
CA ARG A 359 18.27 -7.25 18.12
C ARG A 359 17.33 -8.42 18.41
N LYS A 360 17.25 -8.88 19.67
CA LYS A 360 16.45 -10.05 20.06
C LYS A 360 14.98 -9.72 20.26
N THR A 361 14.67 -8.58 20.86
CA THR A 361 13.30 -8.21 21.25
C THR A 361 12.66 -7.20 20.30
N GLY A 362 13.48 -6.46 19.53
CA GLY A 362 13.03 -5.31 18.75
C GLY A 362 12.75 -4.05 19.57
N ASN A 363 13.03 -4.05 20.88
CA ASN A 363 12.79 -2.90 21.76
C ASN A 363 13.70 -1.72 21.38
N TRP A 364 13.15 -0.50 21.50
CA TRP A 364 13.88 0.73 21.22
C TRP A 364 14.44 1.37 22.49
N VAL A 365 15.62 1.98 22.36
CA VAL A 365 16.21 2.88 23.34
C VAL A 365 16.70 4.15 22.66
N VAL A 366 16.74 5.25 23.41
CA VAL A 366 17.34 6.51 22.97
C VAL A 366 18.59 6.75 23.81
N THR A 367 19.71 7.02 23.15
CA THR A 367 21.00 7.20 23.82
C THR A 367 21.06 8.52 24.60
N GLU A 368 21.79 8.57 25.70
CA GLU A 368 22.11 9.85 26.35
C GLU A 368 23.14 10.64 25.53
N ARG A 369 24.11 9.94 24.95
CA ARG A 369 25.11 10.51 24.04
C ARG A 369 24.44 11.09 22.80
N LYS A 370 24.90 12.29 22.43
CA LYS A 370 24.58 12.94 21.15
C LYS A 370 25.78 12.88 20.22
N GLY A 371 25.53 12.97 18.92
CA GLY A 371 26.58 13.07 17.91
C GLY A 371 26.01 13.30 16.52
N ARG A 372 26.90 13.22 15.54
CA ARG A 372 26.54 13.29 14.12
C ARG A 372 25.85 12.00 13.72
N TRP A 373 25.05 12.04 12.66
CA TRP A 373 24.33 10.86 12.17
C TRP A 373 25.26 9.65 11.95
N SER A 374 26.47 9.88 11.42
CA SER A 374 27.50 8.85 11.20
C SER A 374 27.97 8.12 12.46
N ASP A 375 27.85 8.75 13.64
CA ASP A 375 28.32 8.18 14.91
C ASP A 375 27.33 7.13 15.46
N GLY A 376 26.11 7.08 14.91
CA GLY A 376 25.00 6.24 15.41
C GLY A 376 25.34 4.76 15.40
N LEU A 377 26.02 4.28 14.37
CA LEU A 377 26.45 2.88 14.28
C LEU A 377 27.32 2.50 15.48
N SER A 378 28.41 3.24 15.70
CA SER A 378 29.32 2.96 16.81
C SER A 378 28.62 3.14 18.16
N THR A 379 27.75 4.14 18.29
CA THR A 379 27.08 4.45 19.56
C THR A 379 26.08 3.36 19.94
N CYS A 380 25.26 2.88 18.99
CA CYS A 380 24.31 1.81 19.25
C CYS A 380 24.99 0.46 19.50
N LEU A 381 26.06 0.13 18.77
CA LEU A 381 26.81 -1.10 18.98
C LEU A 381 27.40 -1.20 20.40
N HIS A 382 27.79 -0.06 20.99
CA HIS A 382 28.40 0.02 22.33
C HIS A 382 27.42 0.55 23.40
N TYR A 383 26.11 0.57 23.12
CA TYR A 383 25.14 1.11 24.08
C TYR A 383 25.10 0.31 25.38
N SER A 384 25.26 -1.01 25.29
CA SER A 384 25.43 -1.89 26.44
C SER A 384 26.42 -3.00 26.09
N ASP A 385 25.98 -4.26 26.03
CA ASP A 385 26.78 -5.37 25.55
C ASP A 385 27.03 -5.20 24.04
N LEU A 386 28.27 -5.43 23.61
CA LEU A 386 28.67 -5.22 22.23
C LEU A 386 27.73 -5.95 21.26
N GLY A 387 27.10 -5.22 20.35
CA GLY A 387 26.25 -5.78 19.31
C GLY A 387 24.88 -6.28 19.81
N ARG A 388 24.49 -6.00 21.05
CA ARG A 388 23.11 -6.23 21.54
C ARG A 388 22.11 -5.26 20.90
N TYR A 389 22.53 -4.01 20.72
CA TYR A 389 21.77 -2.95 20.08
C TYR A 389 22.39 -2.60 18.73
N VAL A 390 21.53 -2.23 17.78
CA VAL A 390 21.93 -1.80 16.43
C VAL A 390 21.33 -0.45 16.09
N TYR A 391 22.02 0.29 15.25
CA TYR A 391 21.51 1.53 14.72
C TYR A 391 20.53 1.24 13.58
N ALA A 392 19.24 1.54 13.80
CA ALA A 392 18.16 1.12 12.92
C ALA A 392 17.17 2.27 12.66
N ALA A 393 16.36 2.12 11.61
CA ALA A 393 15.16 2.90 11.38
C ALA A 393 13.93 1.98 11.56
N PRO A 394 12.78 2.52 12.02
CA PRO A 394 11.57 1.70 12.14
C PRO A 394 11.04 1.30 10.76
N GLU A 395 10.80 0.01 10.56
CA GLU A 395 10.44 -0.53 9.24
C GLU A 395 8.91 -0.62 9.03
N THR A 396 8.16 -0.62 10.14
CA THR A 396 6.70 -0.78 10.18
C THR A 396 6.05 0.32 11.03
N PRO A 397 4.75 0.59 10.83
CA PRO A 397 4.04 1.57 11.66
C PRO A 397 4.05 1.21 13.15
N TYR A 398 4.04 -0.08 13.51
CA TYR A 398 4.19 -0.54 14.90
C TYR A 398 5.56 -0.15 15.48
N GLU A 399 6.65 -0.44 14.75
CA GLU A 399 7.99 -0.07 15.21
C GLU A 399 8.14 1.44 15.34
N ASN A 400 7.58 2.20 14.40
CA ASN A 400 7.59 3.65 14.44
C ASN A 400 6.85 4.18 15.68
N LYS A 401 5.70 3.58 16.00
CA LYS A 401 4.93 3.92 17.19
C LYS A 401 5.70 3.62 18.49
N LYS A 402 6.37 2.47 18.56
CA LYS A 402 7.19 2.08 19.72
C LYS A 402 8.38 3.01 19.90
N LEU A 403 9.06 3.38 18.82
CA LEU A 403 10.14 4.37 18.87
C LEU A 403 9.61 5.74 19.30
N GLN A 404 8.47 6.19 18.75
CA GLN A 404 7.83 7.44 19.15
C GLN A 404 7.59 7.50 20.67
N GLU A 405 7.08 6.42 21.26
CA GLU A 405 6.83 6.33 22.71
C GLU A 405 8.12 6.54 23.51
N VAL A 406 9.23 5.93 23.09
CA VAL A 406 10.54 6.09 23.75
C VAL A 406 11.09 7.51 23.55
N VAL A 407 10.97 8.07 22.34
CA VAL A 407 11.40 9.45 22.04
C VAL A 407 10.70 10.45 22.95
N LYS A 408 9.37 10.36 23.10
CA LYS A 408 8.61 11.24 24.02
C LYS A 408 9.11 11.18 25.45
N LEU A 409 9.49 10.00 25.92
CA LEU A 409 9.92 9.78 27.31
C LEU A 409 11.39 10.17 27.56
N LYS A 410 12.26 10.05 26.57
CA LYS A 410 13.73 10.08 26.79
C LYS A 410 14.48 11.20 26.07
N SER A 411 13.85 11.89 25.12
CA SER A 411 14.52 12.92 24.30
C SER A 411 14.22 14.36 24.71
N ASN A 412 13.43 14.58 25.78
CA ASN A 412 12.85 15.89 26.09
C ASN A 412 12.13 16.51 24.87
N ASN A 413 11.44 15.68 24.09
CA ASN A 413 10.77 16.01 22.83
C ASN A 413 11.70 16.48 21.68
N ALA A 414 13.02 16.35 21.81
CA ALA A 414 13.95 16.63 20.71
C ALA A 414 13.96 15.49 19.68
N PRO A 415 14.10 15.78 18.37
CA PRO A 415 14.28 14.74 17.37
C PRO A 415 15.54 13.90 17.64
N VAL A 416 15.47 12.62 17.29
CA VAL A 416 16.59 11.67 17.41
C VAL A 416 16.93 11.07 16.06
N TRP A 417 18.21 10.79 15.85
CA TRP A 417 18.71 10.15 14.65
C TRP A 417 18.21 8.71 14.52
N ILE A 418 17.76 8.33 13.33
CA ILE A 418 17.44 6.95 12.93
C ILE A 418 18.36 6.55 11.77
N ASN A 419 18.64 5.25 11.60
CA ASN A 419 19.46 4.77 10.49
C ASN A 419 18.69 4.86 9.16
N LEU A 420 18.58 6.07 8.64
CA LEU A 420 17.90 6.41 7.39
C LEU A 420 18.71 7.50 6.69
N ILE A 421 19.17 7.23 5.47
CA ILE A 421 20.02 8.13 4.70
C ILE A 421 19.54 8.18 3.24
N LYS A 422 19.71 9.35 2.60
CA LYS A 422 19.48 9.51 1.16
C LYS A 422 20.47 8.63 0.40
N LYS A 423 19.97 7.73 -0.43
CA LYS A 423 20.79 6.91 -1.33
C LYS A 423 20.92 7.59 -2.69
N GLU A 424 19.79 8.02 -3.21
CA GLU A 424 19.64 8.75 -4.46
C GLU A 424 18.45 9.71 -4.35
N GLU A 425 18.15 10.44 -5.43
CA GLU A 425 17.03 11.37 -5.45
C GLU A 425 15.70 10.64 -5.22
N ASN A 426 15.00 10.99 -4.13
CA ASN A 426 13.77 10.32 -3.65
C ASN A 426 13.92 8.83 -3.27
N VAL A 427 15.15 8.36 -3.01
CA VAL A 427 15.46 6.99 -2.58
C VAL A 427 16.11 7.06 -1.20
N TRP A 428 15.48 6.44 -0.21
CA TRP A 428 15.88 6.52 1.20
C TRP A 428 15.83 5.15 1.83
N GLY A 429 16.89 4.79 2.55
CA GLY A 429 16.99 3.50 3.20
C GLY A 429 18.07 3.48 4.27
N PRO A 430 18.20 2.35 5.00
CA PRO A 430 19.22 2.21 6.01
C PRO A 430 20.62 2.19 5.39
N ASP A 431 21.61 2.59 6.17
CA ASP A 431 23.00 2.34 5.86
C ASP A 431 23.36 0.90 6.24
N GLY A 432 23.61 0.09 5.19
CA GLY A 432 23.86 -1.35 5.28
C GLY A 432 25.23 -1.73 5.83
N ARG A 433 26.06 -0.76 6.26
CA ARG A 433 27.35 -1.05 6.93
C ARG A 433 27.17 -1.93 8.19
N VAL A 434 25.99 -1.93 8.81
CA VAL A 434 25.68 -2.72 10.02
C VAL A 434 25.53 -4.22 9.70
N ASP A 435 24.90 -4.56 8.56
CA ASP A 435 24.58 -5.94 8.18
C ASP A 435 25.82 -6.77 7.86
N VAL A 436 26.95 -6.11 7.57
CA VAL A 436 28.26 -6.74 7.32
C VAL A 436 28.98 -7.11 8.63
N LEU A 437 28.66 -6.43 9.74
CA LEU A 437 29.43 -6.51 10.99
C LEU A 437 28.87 -7.50 12.00
N LEU A 438 27.60 -7.91 11.89
CA LEU A 438 26.94 -8.79 12.84
C LEU A 438 26.19 -9.93 12.11
N PRO A 439 26.27 -11.19 12.58
CA PRO A 439 25.45 -12.27 12.04
C PRO A 439 23.94 -11.99 12.27
N PRO A 440 23.02 -12.76 11.67
CA PRO A 440 21.60 -12.72 12.05
C PRO A 440 21.44 -12.97 13.57
N PRO A 441 20.42 -12.37 14.22
CA PRO A 441 20.17 -12.54 15.66
C PRO A 441 19.83 -13.96 16.09
#